data_AF-A0A5E4K7G6-F1
#
_entry.id   AF-A0A5E4K7G6-F1
#
_cell.length_a   1.000
_cell.length_b   1.000
_cell.length_c   1.000
_cell.angle_alpha   90.00
_cell.angle_beta   90.00
_cell.angle_gamma   90.00
#
_symmetry.space_group_name_H-M   'P 1'
#
loop_
_entity.id
_entity.type
_entity.pdbx_description
1 polymer ?
#
loop_
_entity_poly.entity_id
_entity_poly.type
_entity_poly.pdbx_seq_one_letter_code
_entity_poly.pdbx_strand_id
1 'polypeptide(L)'
;MDKNQRQKSIRRIREKQKVYLASISTFDFYPNFTIRFKKLAKKIQRLLRKDYGSTNSIKDLSSLTTLIFGLVEDIKHKRFPNYSFDDELKIVNDYLLWYLKNKWATRYDFECSSYGEAALVLYLDLFVTATTGDVNKELQAKPTFLKNPKTGAVLEIDIWFEDFRLAFEFQGEHHYIDNKVKEKDNFKLEELRKKKIVLIPVNISQLNSTKLQRLIVNSIKDFLGIHNLFTDERSDFMIKNLPSDHLLLNFSKIAQRLYLSKILFVESLRWLDDESEKYITNMVKKNPISSNYPAPRQTPEHGDFDIEHIYKKLKYVTQARKSRTRLRVSKAS
;
A
#
# COMPACT_ATOMS: atom_id res chain seq x y z
N MET A 1 10.41 -25.45 -4.99
CA MET A 1 9.33 -26.41 -5.35
C MET A 1 9.79 -27.24 -6.54
N ASP A 2 9.72 -28.57 -6.43
CA ASP A 2 10.18 -29.47 -7.48
C ASP A 2 9.28 -29.44 -8.73
N LYS A 3 9.70 -30.09 -9.82
CA LYS A 3 8.93 -30.13 -11.09
C LYS A 3 7.55 -30.76 -10.92
N ASN A 4 7.42 -31.84 -10.14
CA ASN A 4 6.18 -32.59 -9.98
C ASN A 4 5.16 -31.79 -9.17
N GLN A 5 5.60 -31.15 -8.08
CA GLN A 5 4.80 -30.23 -7.26
C GLN A 5 4.30 -29.05 -8.11
N ARG A 6 5.16 -28.45 -8.95
CA ARG A 6 4.75 -27.38 -9.89
C ARG A 6 3.67 -27.81 -10.86
N GLN A 7 3.79 -28.99 -11.44
CA GLN A 7 2.79 -29.51 -12.36
C GLN A 7 1.46 -29.79 -11.65
N LYS A 8 1.51 -30.37 -10.45
CA LYS A 8 0.32 -30.66 -9.63
C LYS A 8 -0.46 -29.38 -9.29
N SER A 9 0.22 -28.33 -8.83
CA SER A 9 -0.42 -27.04 -8.49
C SER A 9 -1.08 -26.39 -9.71
N ILE A 10 -0.39 -26.35 -10.85
CA ILE A 10 -0.95 -25.78 -12.09
C ILE A 10 -2.14 -26.59 -12.62
N ARG A 11 -2.08 -27.92 -12.53
CA ARG A 11 -3.19 -28.79 -12.93
C ARG A 11 -4.44 -28.49 -12.10
N ARG A 12 -4.30 -28.45 -10.76
CA ARG A 12 -5.40 -28.11 -9.84
C ARG A 12 -6.02 -26.75 -10.16
N ILE A 13 -5.19 -25.72 -10.37
CA ILE A 13 -5.66 -24.38 -10.73
C ILE A 13 -6.46 -24.42 -12.04
N ARG A 14 -5.95 -25.07 -13.09
CA ARG A 14 -6.63 -25.16 -14.39
C ARG A 14 -7.95 -25.92 -14.30
N GLU A 15 -8.00 -26.99 -13.50
CA GLU A 15 -9.23 -27.76 -13.27
C GLU A 15 -10.31 -26.89 -12.59
N LYS A 16 -9.96 -26.16 -11.51
CA LYS A 16 -10.90 -25.22 -10.86
C LYS A 16 -11.37 -24.11 -11.80
N GLN A 17 -10.45 -23.51 -12.55
CA GLN A 17 -10.79 -22.47 -13.54
C GLN A 17 -11.71 -23.01 -14.63
N LYS A 18 -11.51 -24.25 -15.09
CA LYS A 18 -12.38 -24.90 -16.08
C LYS A 18 -13.80 -25.08 -15.54
N VAL A 19 -13.94 -25.60 -14.32
CA VAL A 19 -15.24 -25.79 -13.66
C VAL A 19 -15.95 -24.45 -13.51
N TYR A 20 -15.24 -23.41 -13.07
CA TYR A 20 -15.80 -22.07 -12.93
C TYR A 20 -16.23 -21.46 -14.27
N LEU A 21 -15.39 -21.55 -15.30
CA LEU A 21 -15.72 -21.02 -16.62
C LEU A 21 -16.94 -21.71 -17.23
N ALA A 22 -17.14 -23.01 -16.96
CA ALA A 22 -18.35 -23.71 -17.38
C ALA A 22 -19.62 -23.14 -16.72
N SER A 23 -19.55 -22.77 -15.43
CA SER A 23 -20.71 -22.22 -14.70
C SER A 23 -21.12 -20.81 -15.13
N ILE A 24 -20.24 -20.09 -15.82
CA ILE A 24 -20.53 -18.75 -16.37
C ILE A 24 -20.55 -18.72 -17.91
N SER A 25 -20.63 -19.88 -18.56
CA SER A 25 -20.52 -20.00 -20.02
C SER A 25 -21.64 -19.30 -20.80
N THR A 26 -22.79 -19.08 -20.19
CA THR A 26 -23.96 -18.43 -20.79
C THR A 26 -23.94 -16.90 -20.69
N PHE A 27 -22.96 -16.31 -20.00
CA PHE A 27 -22.86 -14.86 -19.81
C PHE A 27 -22.02 -14.20 -20.91
N ASP A 28 -22.44 -13.02 -21.38
CA ASP A 28 -21.76 -12.27 -22.46
C ASP A 28 -20.28 -11.95 -22.17
N PHE A 29 -19.90 -11.86 -20.90
CA PHE A 29 -18.52 -11.58 -20.49
C PHE A 29 -17.62 -12.83 -20.47
N TYR A 30 -18.16 -14.02 -20.74
CA TYR A 30 -17.43 -15.30 -20.74
C TYR A 30 -16.12 -15.27 -21.56
N PRO A 31 -16.07 -14.73 -22.80
CA PRO A 31 -14.83 -14.69 -23.58
C PRO A 31 -13.72 -13.89 -22.88
N ASN A 32 -14.07 -12.76 -22.25
CA ASN A 32 -13.12 -11.92 -21.51
C ASN A 32 -12.53 -12.67 -20.30
N PHE A 33 -13.39 -13.33 -19.51
CA PHE A 33 -12.96 -14.13 -18.37
C PHE A 33 -12.06 -15.28 -18.79
N THR A 34 -12.40 -15.98 -19.88
CA THR A 34 -11.59 -17.07 -20.42
C THR A 34 -10.17 -16.62 -20.76
N ILE A 35 -10.02 -15.47 -21.43
CA ILE A 35 -8.71 -14.89 -21.78
C ILE A 35 -7.90 -14.58 -20.51
N ARG A 36 -8.56 -14.00 -19.49
CA ARG A 36 -7.89 -13.56 -18.26
C ARG A 36 -7.51 -14.72 -17.35
N PHE A 37 -8.34 -15.75 -17.21
CA PHE A 37 -7.96 -16.97 -16.48
C PHE A 37 -6.82 -17.73 -17.17
N LYS A 38 -6.83 -17.82 -18.51
CA LYS A 38 -5.67 -18.36 -19.26
C LYS A 38 -4.39 -17.55 -18.99
N LYS A 39 -4.48 -16.21 -18.99
CA LYS A 39 -3.37 -15.32 -18.66
C LYS A 39 -2.90 -15.52 -17.21
N LEU A 40 -3.83 -15.70 -16.27
CA LEU A 40 -3.56 -15.96 -14.85
C LEU A 40 -2.77 -17.27 -14.68
N ALA A 41 -3.28 -18.38 -15.23
CA ALA A 41 -2.61 -19.67 -15.17
C ALA A 41 -1.21 -19.63 -15.79
N LYS A 42 -1.02 -18.92 -16.92
CA LYS A 42 0.29 -18.74 -17.55
C LYS A 42 1.25 -17.96 -16.67
N LYS A 43 0.80 -16.88 -16.02
CA LYS A 43 1.62 -16.08 -15.09
C LYS A 43 2.02 -16.88 -13.86
N ILE A 44 1.11 -17.64 -13.27
CA ILE A 44 1.42 -18.52 -12.14
C ILE A 44 2.43 -19.58 -12.57
N GLN A 45 2.23 -20.23 -13.73
CA GLN A 45 3.18 -21.20 -14.24
C GLN A 45 4.58 -20.61 -14.44
N ARG A 46 4.67 -19.34 -14.87
CA ARG A 46 5.94 -18.61 -14.98
C ARG A 46 6.55 -18.33 -13.61
N LEU A 47 5.76 -17.85 -12.65
CA LEU A 47 6.21 -17.57 -11.29
C LEU A 47 6.79 -18.83 -10.65
N LEU A 48 6.08 -19.96 -10.72
CA LEU A 48 6.50 -21.24 -10.17
C LEU A 48 7.84 -21.76 -10.73
N ARG A 49 8.28 -21.28 -11.90
CA ARG A 49 9.59 -21.64 -12.46
C ARG A 49 10.74 -20.85 -11.84
N LYS A 50 10.47 -19.75 -11.14
CA LYS A 50 11.46 -18.90 -10.50
C LYS A 50 11.72 -19.36 -9.07
N ASP A 51 12.92 -19.03 -8.59
CA ASP A 51 13.27 -19.24 -7.19
C ASP A 51 12.38 -18.41 -6.28
N TYR A 52 12.00 -19.01 -5.16
CA TYR A 52 11.17 -18.38 -4.13
C TYR A 52 11.81 -17.07 -3.69
N GLY A 53 10.98 -16.03 -3.59
CA GLY A 53 11.32 -14.67 -3.17
C GLY A 53 12.55 -14.01 -3.81
N SER A 54 13.04 -14.51 -4.95
CA SER A 54 14.01 -13.79 -5.79
C SER A 54 13.44 -12.45 -6.25
N THR A 55 14.27 -11.43 -6.46
CA THR A 55 13.85 -10.10 -6.96
C THR A 55 13.01 -10.21 -8.24
N ASN A 56 13.37 -11.14 -9.13
CA ASN A 56 12.64 -11.42 -10.36
C ASN A 56 11.26 -12.04 -10.11
N SER A 57 11.08 -12.83 -9.05
CA SER A 57 9.78 -13.35 -8.66
C SER A 57 8.88 -12.26 -8.11
N ILE A 58 9.42 -11.34 -7.30
CA ILE A 58 8.68 -10.22 -6.70
C ILE A 58 8.19 -9.24 -7.75
N LYS A 59 9.04 -8.87 -8.72
CA LYS A 59 8.64 -8.03 -9.87
C LYS A 59 7.43 -8.62 -10.62
N ASP A 60 7.37 -9.94 -10.75
CA ASP A 60 6.27 -10.62 -11.44
C ASP A 60 4.96 -10.61 -10.64
N LEU A 61 5.02 -10.55 -9.31
CA LEU A 61 3.86 -10.59 -8.43
C LEU A 61 2.93 -9.41 -8.68
N SER A 62 3.44 -8.19 -8.86
CA SER A 62 2.63 -6.99 -9.12
C SER A 62 1.61 -7.19 -10.27
N SER A 63 2.07 -7.78 -11.37
CA SER A 63 1.25 -8.03 -12.55
C SER A 63 0.26 -9.20 -12.37
N LEU A 64 0.58 -10.13 -11.47
CA LEU A 64 -0.25 -11.26 -11.10
C LEU A 64 -1.35 -10.83 -10.13
N THR A 65 -1.00 -10.05 -9.11
CA THR A 65 -1.89 -9.53 -8.07
C THR A 65 -2.89 -8.54 -8.65
N THR A 66 -2.47 -7.68 -9.57
CA THR A 66 -3.36 -6.82 -10.36
C THR A 66 -4.39 -7.63 -11.16
N LEU A 67 -3.96 -8.74 -11.77
CA LEU A 67 -4.85 -9.59 -12.57
C LEU A 67 -5.88 -10.34 -11.69
N ILE A 68 -5.44 -10.89 -10.56
CA ILE A 68 -6.32 -11.53 -9.57
C ILE A 68 -7.33 -10.52 -9.05
N PHE A 69 -6.85 -9.34 -8.62
CA PHE A 69 -7.72 -8.28 -8.10
C PHE A 69 -8.77 -7.83 -9.10
N GLY A 70 -8.38 -7.60 -10.36
CA GLY A 70 -9.35 -7.27 -11.39
C GLY A 70 -10.40 -8.37 -11.59
N LEU A 71 -10.01 -9.65 -11.51
CA LEU A 71 -10.97 -10.74 -11.63
C LEU A 71 -11.93 -10.77 -10.43
N VAL A 72 -11.44 -10.58 -9.21
CA VAL A 72 -12.25 -10.48 -7.99
C VAL A 72 -13.29 -9.36 -8.12
N GLU A 73 -12.87 -8.16 -8.53
CA GLU A 73 -13.77 -7.01 -8.67
C GLU A 73 -14.79 -7.22 -9.79
N ASP A 74 -14.40 -7.80 -10.92
CA ASP A 74 -15.34 -8.05 -12.02
C ASP A 74 -16.37 -9.14 -11.66
N ILE A 75 -15.96 -10.21 -10.97
CA ILE A 75 -16.89 -11.24 -10.47
C ILE A 75 -17.94 -10.60 -9.56
N LYS A 76 -17.49 -9.76 -8.62
CA LYS A 76 -18.37 -9.05 -7.69
C LYS A 76 -19.29 -8.06 -8.40
N HIS A 77 -18.75 -7.24 -9.29
CA HIS A 77 -19.50 -6.20 -9.99
C HIS A 77 -20.53 -6.77 -10.98
N LYS A 78 -20.17 -7.86 -11.66
CA LYS A 78 -21.07 -8.58 -12.59
C LYS A 78 -22.01 -9.56 -11.89
N ARG A 79 -21.91 -9.70 -10.56
CA ARG A 79 -22.72 -10.61 -9.74
C ARG A 79 -22.64 -12.07 -10.23
N PHE A 80 -21.45 -12.49 -10.65
CA PHE A 80 -21.19 -13.88 -11.03
C PHE A 80 -21.07 -14.77 -9.79
N PRO A 81 -21.22 -16.10 -9.94
CA PRO A 81 -20.84 -17.04 -8.89
C PRO A 81 -19.43 -16.73 -8.39
N ASN A 82 -19.19 -16.91 -7.09
CA ASN A 82 -17.90 -16.65 -6.50
C ASN A 82 -16.86 -17.68 -6.97
N TYR A 83 -15.68 -17.21 -7.38
CA TYR A 83 -14.49 -18.04 -7.59
C TYR A 83 -13.57 -17.93 -6.39
N SER A 84 -13.18 -19.07 -5.79
CA SER A 84 -12.15 -19.10 -4.75
C SER A 84 -10.77 -19.06 -5.39
N PHE A 85 -10.03 -17.98 -5.09
CA PHE A 85 -8.63 -17.79 -5.50
C PHE A 85 -7.62 -18.42 -4.53
N ASP A 86 -8.05 -19.29 -3.61
CA ASP A 86 -7.20 -19.77 -2.51
C ASP A 86 -5.91 -20.45 -3.00
N ASP A 87 -5.99 -21.17 -4.13
CA ASP A 87 -4.83 -21.84 -4.72
C ASP A 87 -3.82 -20.86 -5.32
N GLU A 88 -4.32 -19.85 -6.03
CA GLU A 88 -3.50 -18.78 -6.58
C GLU A 88 -2.90 -17.90 -5.47
N LEU A 89 -3.70 -17.56 -4.45
CA LEU A 89 -3.28 -16.73 -3.33
C LEU A 89 -2.30 -17.44 -2.41
N LYS A 90 -2.42 -18.76 -2.21
CA LYS A 90 -1.41 -19.54 -1.50
C LYS A 90 -0.05 -19.43 -2.17
N ILE A 91 0.01 -19.61 -3.50
CA ILE A 91 1.26 -19.48 -4.24
C ILE A 91 1.82 -18.06 -4.10
N VAL A 92 0.98 -17.03 -4.23
CA VAL A 92 1.40 -15.63 -4.06
C VAL A 92 1.99 -15.39 -2.67
N ASN A 93 1.29 -15.83 -1.61
CA ASN A 93 1.75 -15.65 -0.23
C ASN A 93 3.01 -16.47 0.07
N ASP A 94 3.17 -17.68 -0.45
CA ASP A 94 4.40 -18.46 -0.23
C ASP A 94 5.64 -17.72 -0.79
N TYR A 95 5.52 -17.06 -1.95
CA TYR A 95 6.61 -16.27 -2.54
C TYR A 95 6.89 -15.00 -1.74
N LEU A 96 5.85 -14.28 -1.31
CA LEU A 96 5.98 -13.09 -0.48
C LEU A 96 6.59 -13.42 0.88
N LEU A 97 6.10 -14.45 1.57
CA LEU A 97 6.61 -14.89 2.87
C LEU A 97 8.11 -15.20 2.83
N TRP A 98 8.58 -15.89 1.78
CA TRP A 98 10.01 -16.17 1.65
C TRP A 98 10.82 -14.87 1.48
N TYR A 99 10.36 -13.95 0.64
CA TYR A 99 10.98 -12.64 0.48
C TYR A 99 11.03 -11.86 1.79
N LEU A 100 9.90 -11.79 2.49
CA LEU A 100 9.78 -11.09 3.76
C LEU A 100 10.72 -11.66 4.82
N LYS A 101 10.80 -12.99 4.95
CA LYS A 101 11.71 -13.67 5.89
C LYS A 101 13.16 -13.33 5.64
N ASN A 102 13.59 -13.36 4.38
CA ASN A 102 14.98 -13.08 4.03
C ASN A 102 15.35 -11.61 4.24
N LYS A 103 14.46 -10.69 3.85
CA LYS A 103 14.65 -9.27 4.08
C LYS A 103 14.61 -8.93 5.56
N TRP A 104 13.71 -9.55 6.33
CA TRP A 104 13.66 -9.38 7.78
C TRP A 104 14.98 -9.80 8.44
N ALA A 105 15.47 -11.00 8.13
CA ALA A 105 16.70 -11.55 8.71
C ALA A 105 17.95 -10.67 8.47
N THR A 106 17.95 -9.87 7.41
CA THR A 106 19.05 -8.99 7.04
C THR A 106 18.81 -7.53 7.39
N ARG A 107 17.70 -7.18 8.06
CA ARG A 107 17.24 -5.79 8.23
C ARG A 107 17.22 -5.04 6.89
N TYR A 108 16.56 -5.67 5.93
CA TYR A 108 16.41 -5.23 4.56
C TYR A 108 17.77 -5.04 3.87
N ASP A 109 18.53 -6.14 3.72
CA ASP A 109 19.88 -6.15 3.12
C ASP A 109 20.86 -5.16 3.77
N PHE A 110 20.74 -4.97 5.09
CA PHE A 110 21.52 -4.03 5.90
C PHE A 110 21.31 -2.55 5.53
N GLU A 111 20.27 -2.21 4.77
CA GLU A 111 19.92 -0.82 4.44
C GLU A 111 19.15 -0.13 5.58
N CYS A 112 18.57 -0.88 6.52
CA CYS A 112 17.87 -0.32 7.68
C CYS A 112 18.71 -0.38 8.96
N SER A 113 18.64 0.68 9.76
CA SER A 113 19.38 0.78 11.02
C SER A 113 18.80 -0.17 12.09
N SER A 114 17.49 -0.41 12.03
CA SER A 114 16.74 -1.18 13.03
C SER A 114 15.74 -2.15 12.40
N TYR A 115 15.29 -3.14 13.18
CA TYR A 115 14.19 -4.01 12.78
C TYR A 115 12.85 -3.26 12.66
N GLY A 116 12.66 -2.16 13.39
CA GLY A 116 11.47 -1.33 13.26
C GLY A 116 11.38 -0.63 11.91
N GLU A 117 12.49 -0.04 11.45
CA GLU A 117 12.60 0.50 10.08
C GLU A 117 12.39 -0.59 9.04
N ALA A 118 13.08 -1.74 9.19
CA ALA A 118 12.93 -2.85 8.26
C ALA A 118 11.49 -3.35 8.19
N ALA A 119 10.78 -3.43 9.33
CA ALA A 119 9.37 -3.78 9.38
C ALA A 119 8.52 -2.82 8.55
N LEU A 120 8.70 -1.50 8.74
CA LEU A 120 7.99 -0.47 7.97
C LEU A 120 8.23 -0.63 6.47
N VAL A 121 9.50 -0.79 6.06
CA VAL A 121 9.84 -0.99 4.64
C VAL A 121 9.14 -2.23 4.08
N LEU A 122 9.07 -3.32 4.84
CA LEU A 122 8.42 -4.56 4.43
C LEU A 122 6.90 -4.45 4.33
N TYR A 123 6.24 -3.71 5.23
CA TYR A 123 4.82 -3.39 5.06
C TYR A 123 4.59 -2.59 3.78
N LEU A 124 5.44 -1.58 3.52
CA LEU A 124 5.33 -0.76 2.32
C LEU A 124 5.61 -1.55 1.04
N ASP A 125 6.45 -2.58 1.09
CA ASP A 125 6.59 -3.54 0.00
C ASP A 125 5.32 -4.32 -0.26
N LEU A 126 4.62 -4.79 0.77
CA LEU A 126 3.34 -5.47 0.60
C LEU A 126 2.24 -4.52 0.11
N PHE A 127 2.20 -3.30 0.63
CA PHE A 127 1.16 -2.33 0.29
C PHE A 127 1.34 -1.75 -1.10
N VAL A 128 2.57 -1.41 -1.48
CA VAL A 128 2.87 -0.66 -2.70
C VAL A 128 3.61 -1.53 -3.71
N THR A 129 4.83 -1.98 -3.40
CA THR A 129 5.70 -2.67 -4.38
C THR A 129 5.07 -3.95 -4.95
N ALA A 130 4.46 -4.79 -4.10
CA ALA A 130 3.82 -6.04 -4.50
C ALA A 130 2.49 -5.82 -5.25
N THR A 131 1.95 -4.60 -5.24
CA THR A 131 0.68 -4.24 -5.89
C THR A 131 0.88 -3.41 -7.16
N THR A 132 2.11 -2.98 -7.48
CA THR A 132 2.42 -2.23 -8.70
C THR A 132 3.87 -2.42 -9.14
N GLY A 133 4.09 -2.69 -10.43
CA GLY A 133 5.39 -3.15 -10.94
C GLY A 133 6.45 -2.07 -11.08
N ASP A 134 6.02 -0.83 -11.31
CA ASP A 134 6.89 0.33 -11.56
C ASP A 134 6.54 1.42 -10.56
N VAL A 135 7.21 1.38 -9.40
CA VAL A 135 7.17 2.47 -8.42
C VAL A 135 8.59 2.74 -7.97
N ASN A 136 8.98 4.00 -8.04
CA ASN A 136 10.25 4.42 -7.49
C ASN A 136 10.12 4.54 -5.96
N LYS A 137 10.73 3.59 -5.24
CA LYS A 137 10.88 3.60 -3.79
C LYS A 137 12.35 3.85 -3.46
N GLU A 138 12.63 4.98 -2.84
CA GLU A 138 13.97 5.35 -2.41
C GLU A 138 14.08 5.26 -0.89
N LEU A 139 15.12 4.58 -0.39
CA LEU A 139 15.48 4.59 1.02
C LEU A 139 16.52 5.68 1.27
N GLN A 140 16.47 6.31 2.44
CA GLN A 140 17.41 7.37 2.84
C GLN A 140 17.54 8.49 1.79
N ALA A 141 16.39 8.88 1.22
CA ALA A 141 16.31 9.86 0.15
C ALA A 141 16.80 11.23 0.61
N LYS A 142 17.65 11.87 -0.19
CA LYS A 142 18.25 13.19 0.11
C LYS A 142 17.84 14.23 -0.94
N PRO A 143 16.55 14.62 -0.97
CA PRO A 143 16.05 15.53 -1.98
C PRO A 143 16.72 16.90 -1.86
N THR A 144 17.16 17.46 -2.98
CA THR A 144 17.96 18.69 -3.04
C THR A 144 17.23 19.93 -2.48
N PHE A 145 15.90 19.90 -2.42
CA PHE A 145 15.10 20.99 -1.87
C PHE A 145 15.01 20.96 -0.33
N LEU A 146 15.31 19.82 0.31
CA LEU A 146 15.16 19.66 1.75
C LEU A 146 16.51 19.92 2.43
N LYS A 147 16.81 21.19 2.69
CA LYS A 147 18.07 21.62 3.31
C LYS A 147 17.80 22.27 4.65
N ASN A 148 18.63 21.97 5.65
CA ASN A 148 18.60 22.66 6.93
C ASN A 148 18.89 24.16 6.70
N PRO A 149 18.01 25.07 7.11
CA PRO A 149 18.18 26.49 6.85
C PRO A 149 19.35 27.10 7.63
N LYS A 150 19.74 26.51 8.78
CA LYS A 150 20.84 26.97 9.62
C LYS A 150 22.20 26.54 9.08
N THR A 151 22.31 25.31 8.56
CA THR A 151 23.61 24.71 8.18
C THR A 151 23.79 24.49 6.67
N GLY A 152 22.73 24.63 5.87
CA GLY A 152 22.74 24.31 4.44
C GLY A 152 22.81 22.81 4.11
N ALA A 153 22.98 21.94 5.11
CA ALA A 153 23.10 20.50 4.91
C ALA A 153 21.80 19.89 4.41
N VAL A 154 21.89 18.96 3.46
CA VAL A 154 20.74 18.21 2.95
C VAL A 154 20.22 17.29 4.05
N LEU A 155 18.90 17.33 4.27
CA LEU A 155 18.22 16.43 5.19
C LEU A 155 17.74 15.19 4.44
N GLU A 156 17.70 14.10 5.17
CA GLU A 156 17.28 12.79 4.69
C GLU A 156 15.78 12.57 4.96
N ILE A 157 15.14 11.73 4.13
CA ILE A 157 13.82 11.13 4.33
C ILE A 157 14.03 9.62 4.31
N ASP A 158 13.56 8.90 5.32
CA ASP A 158 13.87 7.48 5.44
C ASP A 158 13.32 6.64 4.28
N ILE A 159 12.09 6.93 3.83
CA ILE A 159 11.46 6.25 2.70
C ILE A 159 10.67 7.26 1.86
N TRP A 160 10.93 7.30 0.56
CA TRP A 160 10.25 8.20 -0.36
C TRP A 160 9.66 7.46 -1.57
N PHE A 161 8.39 7.72 -1.84
CA PHE A 161 7.68 7.32 -3.05
C PHE A 161 7.32 8.56 -3.86
N GLU A 162 8.22 8.96 -4.76
CA GLU A 162 8.08 10.19 -5.54
C GLU A 162 6.77 10.21 -6.35
N ASP A 163 6.46 9.10 -7.04
CA ASP A 163 5.26 8.94 -7.89
C ASP A 163 3.95 9.25 -7.15
N PHE A 164 3.91 8.94 -5.86
CA PHE A 164 2.74 9.14 -5.01
C PHE A 164 2.79 10.42 -4.18
N ARG A 165 3.94 11.12 -4.16
CA ARG A 165 4.22 12.22 -3.23
C ARG A 165 3.99 11.80 -1.78
N LEU A 166 4.48 10.61 -1.43
CA LEU A 166 4.42 10.04 -0.09
C LEU A 166 5.83 9.88 0.46
N ALA A 167 6.04 10.32 1.69
CA ALA A 167 7.27 10.15 2.43
C ALA A 167 6.96 9.54 3.80
N PHE A 168 7.90 8.76 4.33
CA PHE A 168 7.81 8.17 5.66
C PHE A 168 9.06 8.51 6.45
N GLU A 169 8.87 8.77 7.74
CA GLU A 169 9.94 8.96 8.71
C GLU A 169 9.70 8.02 9.88
N PHE A 170 10.67 7.18 10.20
CA PHE A 170 10.62 6.26 11.31
C PHE A 170 11.13 6.92 12.58
N GLN A 171 10.24 7.18 13.53
CA GLN A 171 10.54 7.92 14.75
C GLN A 171 10.87 6.99 15.91
N GLY A 172 12.16 6.86 16.22
CA GLY A 172 12.63 6.26 17.46
C GLY A 172 12.42 7.17 18.69
N GLU A 173 12.78 6.66 19.87
CA GLU A 173 12.54 7.35 21.16
C GLU A 173 13.13 8.78 21.22
N HIS A 174 14.30 8.98 20.60
CA HIS A 174 15.00 10.26 20.60
C HIS A 174 14.21 11.40 19.94
N HIS A 175 13.29 11.12 19.00
CA HIS A 175 12.41 12.12 18.39
C HIS A 175 11.45 12.77 19.40
N TYR A 176 11.18 12.10 20.53
CA TYR A 176 10.24 12.57 21.55
C TYR A 176 10.92 13.26 22.73
N ILE A 177 12.23 13.12 22.88
CA ILE A 177 12.97 13.66 24.03
C ILE A 177 13.99 14.73 23.64
N ASP A 178 14.55 14.68 22.43
CA ASP A 178 15.56 15.64 21.98
C ASP A 178 14.92 16.83 21.23
N ASN A 179 15.06 18.04 21.80
CA ASN A 179 14.54 19.26 21.21
C ASN A 179 15.15 19.59 19.83
N LYS A 180 16.43 19.27 19.59
CA LYS A 180 17.07 19.50 18.29
C LYS A 180 16.47 18.61 17.20
N VAL A 181 16.13 17.37 17.57
CA VAL A 181 15.46 16.42 16.67
C VAL A 181 14.03 16.88 16.38
N LYS A 182 13.29 17.31 17.41
CA LYS A 182 11.94 17.88 17.24
C LYS A 182 11.92 19.12 16.32
N GLU A 183 12.90 20.03 16.47
CA GLU A 183 13.03 21.18 15.58
C GLU A 183 13.24 20.75 14.12
N LYS A 184 14.11 19.75 13.89
CA LYS A 184 14.38 19.19 12.56
C LYS A 184 13.14 18.52 11.97
N ASP A 185 12.41 17.76 12.76
CA ASP A 185 11.17 17.08 12.34
C ASP A 185 10.09 18.09 11.95
N ASN A 186 9.88 19.13 12.78
CA ASN A 186 8.94 20.20 12.48
C ASN A 186 9.30 20.92 11.16
N PHE A 187 10.58 21.19 10.93
CA PHE A 187 11.04 21.76 9.67
C PHE A 187 10.73 20.84 8.48
N LYS A 188 11.02 19.53 8.58
CA LYS A 188 10.67 18.55 7.53
C LYS A 188 9.18 18.56 7.23
N LEU A 189 8.34 18.52 8.26
CA LEU A 189 6.87 18.51 8.14
C LEU A 189 6.37 19.73 7.35
N GLU A 190 6.85 20.93 7.66
CA GLU A 190 6.44 22.15 6.97
C GLU A 190 6.96 22.22 5.53
N GLU A 191 8.22 21.88 5.28
CA GLU A 191 8.78 21.94 3.92
C GLU A 191 8.12 20.93 2.98
N LEU A 192 7.87 19.70 3.45
CA LEU A 192 7.17 18.68 2.65
C LEU A 192 5.72 19.10 2.39
N ARG A 193 5.06 19.74 3.37
CA ARG A 193 3.71 20.29 3.19
C ARG A 193 3.69 21.35 2.07
N LYS A 194 4.64 22.30 2.07
CA LYS A 194 4.79 23.32 1.01
C LYS A 194 4.97 22.69 -0.37
N LYS A 195 5.68 21.56 -0.46
CA LYS A 195 5.90 20.80 -1.70
C LYS A 195 4.74 19.88 -2.08
N LYS A 196 3.66 19.85 -1.29
CA LYS A 196 2.50 18.96 -1.46
C LYS A 196 2.88 17.48 -1.40
N ILE A 197 3.79 17.15 -0.48
CA ILE A 197 4.22 15.79 -0.16
C ILE A 197 3.68 15.45 1.23
N VAL A 198 2.99 14.31 1.33
CA VAL A 198 2.48 13.82 2.61
C VAL A 198 3.61 13.12 3.33
N LEU A 199 4.10 13.71 4.42
CA LEU A 199 5.02 13.05 5.34
C LEU A 199 4.21 12.28 6.37
N ILE A 200 4.50 10.99 6.51
CA ILE A 200 3.84 10.09 7.46
C ILE A 200 4.88 9.65 8.49
N PRO A 201 4.95 10.31 9.64
CA PRO A 201 5.71 9.81 10.78
C PRO A 201 5.14 8.47 11.26
N VAL A 202 6.01 7.51 11.52
CA VAL A 202 5.67 6.17 12.00
C VAL A 202 6.60 5.80 13.14
N ASN A 203 6.09 5.20 14.20
CA ASN A 203 6.92 4.58 15.22
C ASN A 203 6.53 3.12 15.48
N ILE A 204 7.23 2.48 16.41
CA ILE A 204 7.07 1.05 16.69
C ILE A 204 5.66 0.68 17.14
N SER A 205 4.94 1.52 17.89
CA SER A 205 3.56 1.25 18.32
C SER A 205 2.56 1.07 17.17
N GLN A 206 2.91 1.60 16.00
CA GLN A 206 2.09 1.61 14.79
C GLN A 206 2.41 0.46 13.83
N LEU A 207 3.46 -0.34 14.07
CA LEU A 207 3.89 -1.45 13.20
C LEU A 207 2.92 -2.64 13.26
N ASN A 208 1.81 -2.49 12.57
CA ASN A 208 0.80 -3.52 12.31
C ASN A 208 0.07 -3.16 11.02
N SER A 209 -0.29 -4.17 10.24
CA SER A 209 -0.90 -4.03 8.92
C SER A 209 -2.14 -3.13 8.94
N THR A 210 -3.06 -3.36 9.88
CA THR A 210 -4.31 -2.61 10.00
C THR A 210 -4.05 -1.18 10.49
N LYS A 211 -3.16 -1.02 11.48
CA LYS A 211 -2.78 0.31 12.00
C LYS A 211 -2.10 1.16 10.93
N LEU A 212 -1.15 0.60 10.18
CA LEU A 212 -0.44 1.31 9.11
C LEU A 212 -1.36 1.64 7.94
N GLN A 213 -2.23 0.73 7.51
CA GLN A 213 -3.21 1.03 6.45
C GLN A 213 -4.12 2.20 6.84
N ARG A 214 -4.61 2.21 8.09
CA ARG A 214 -5.41 3.31 8.64
C ARG A 214 -4.60 4.59 8.72
N LEU A 215 -3.38 4.55 9.25
CA LEU A 215 -2.50 5.71 9.33
C LEU A 215 -2.24 6.33 7.96
N ILE A 216 -1.84 5.51 6.98
CA ILE A 216 -1.48 5.99 5.63
C ILE A 216 -2.68 6.63 4.95
N VAL A 217 -3.82 5.94 4.90
CA VAL A 217 -4.97 6.42 4.14
C VAL A 217 -5.56 7.69 4.77
N ASN A 218 -5.60 7.77 6.10
CA ASN A 218 -6.14 8.93 6.79
C ASN A 218 -5.16 10.11 6.77
N SER A 219 -3.84 9.87 6.84
CA SER A 219 -2.85 10.95 6.66
C SER A 219 -3.00 11.64 5.31
N ILE A 220 -3.23 10.87 4.24
CA ILE A 220 -3.48 11.44 2.91
C ILE A 220 -4.85 12.13 2.85
N LYS A 221 -5.90 11.51 3.41
CA LYS A 221 -7.26 12.09 3.46
C LYS A 221 -7.27 13.45 4.14
N ASP A 222 -6.62 13.54 5.30
CA ASP A 222 -6.56 14.75 6.13
C ASP A 222 -5.73 15.82 5.42
N PHE A 223 -4.56 15.45 4.89
CA PHE A 223 -3.72 16.35 4.09
C PHE A 223 -4.46 16.95 2.89
N LEU A 224 -5.31 16.15 2.24
CA LEU A 224 -6.11 16.57 1.10
C LEU A 224 -7.41 17.28 1.50
N GLY A 225 -7.80 17.30 2.77
CA GLY A 225 -9.04 17.90 3.23
C GLY A 225 -10.30 17.27 2.62
N ILE A 226 -10.28 15.95 2.37
CA ILE A 226 -11.36 15.22 1.68
C ILE A 226 -12.21 14.35 2.60
N HIS A 227 -12.21 14.63 3.91
CA HIS A 227 -12.97 13.85 4.90
C HIS A 227 -14.45 13.70 4.53
N ASN A 228 -15.12 14.80 4.17
CA ASN A 228 -16.56 14.81 3.90
C ASN A 228 -16.97 13.98 2.67
N LEU A 229 -16.03 13.56 1.81
CA LEU A 229 -16.32 12.59 0.75
C LEU A 229 -16.63 11.19 1.30
N PHE A 230 -16.26 10.92 2.56
CA PHE A 230 -16.40 9.62 3.22
C PHE A 230 -17.48 9.62 4.32
N THR A 231 -18.10 10.76 4.61
CA THR A 231 -19.24 10.90 5.52
C THR A 231 -20.56 10.95 4.74
N ASP A 232 -21.65 11.21 5.46
CA ASP A 232 -22.98 11.42 4.87
C ASP A 232 -23.23 12.90 4.53
N GLU A 233 -22.41 13.82 5.05
CA GLU A 233 -22.40 15.28 4.76
C GLU A 233 -21.84 15.62 3.35
N ARG A 234 -21.84 14.65 2.46
CA ARG A 234 -21.18 14.72 1.16
C ARG A 234 -21.81 15.75 0.21
N SER A 235 -23.11 16.01 0.34
CA SER A 235 -23.87 16.93 -0.53
C SER A 235 -23.30 18.36 -0.51
N ASP A 236 -22.75 18.76 0.64
CA ASP A 236 -22.41 20.16 0.92
C ASP A 236 -20.96 20.49 0.54
N PHE A 237 -20.14 19.46 0.32
CA PHE A 237 -18.72 19.57 -0.01
C PHE A 237 -18.44 20.01 -1.47
N MET A 238 -19.47 20.29 -2.28
CA MET A 238 -19.32 20.45 -3.72
C MET A 238 -18.51 21.71 -4.13
N ILE A 239 -17.22 21.45 -4.35
CA ILE A 239 -16.36 21.87 -5.47
C ILE A 239 -15.43 23.09 -5.24
N LYS A 240 -15.73 24.03 -4.35
CA LYS A 240 -14.89 25.26 -4.28
C LYS A 240 -13.42 25.03 -3.85
N ASN A 241 -13.14 24.01 -3.03
CA ASN A 241 -11.80 23.77 -2.44
C ASN A 241 -11.19 22.38 -2.73
N LEU A 242 -11.58 21.71 -3.81
CA LEU A 242 -11.04 20.36 -4.10
C LEU A 242 -9.54 20.39 -4.42
N PRO A 243 -8.75 19.40 -3.94
CA PRO A 243 -7.38 19.17 -4.39
C PRO A 243 -7.29 18.89 -5.89
N SER A 244 -6.09 19.05 -6.45
CA SER A 244 -5.85 18.76 -7.88
C SER A 244 -6.21 17.33 -8.27
N ASP A 245 -6.64 17.13 -9.52
CA ASP A 245 -7.05 15.82 -10.03
C ASP A 245 -5.94 14.76 -9.90
N HIS A 246 -4.68 15.19 -10.03
CA HIS A 246 -3.50 14.33 -9.82
C HIS A 246 -3.42 13.80 -8.39
N LEU A 247 -3.59 14.66 -7.38
CA LEU A 247 -3.57 14.26 -5.98
C LEU A 247 -4.72 13.33 -5.62
N LEU A 248 -5.92 13.60 -6.12
CA LEU A 248 -7.09 12.73 -5.91
C LEU A 248 -6.94 11.38 -6.63
N LEU A 249 -6.30 11.35 -7.80
CA LEU A 249 -5.94 10.12 -8.48
C LEU A 249 -4.93 9.30 -7.66
N ASN A 250 -3.88 9.94 -7.13
CA ASN A 250 -2.88 9.28 -6.29
C ASN A 250 -3.50 8.72 -5.02
N PHE A 251 -4.37 9.48 -4.36
CA PHE A 251 -5.15 8.98 -3.23
C PHE A 251 -5.94 7.71 -3.58
N SER A 252 -6.69 7.74 -4.70
CA SER A 252 -7.48 6.58 -5.14
C SER A 252 -6.60 5.36 -5.44
N LYS A 253 -5.44 5.60 -6.08
CA LYS A 253 -4.43 4.58 -6.39
C LYS A 253 -3.86 3.94 -5.13
N ILE A 254 -3.52 4.72 -4.11
CA ILE A 254 -2.96 4.22 -2.84
C ILE A 254 -4.03 3.48 -2.04
N ALA A 255 -5.22 4.04 -1.88
CA ALA A 255 -6.32 3.39 -1.17
C ALA A 255 -6.68 2.02 -1.78
N GLN A 256 -6.75 1.94 -3.11
CA GLN A 256 -6.97 0.67 -3.80
C GLN A 256 -5.86 -0.35 -3.52
N ARG A 257 -4.59 0.08 -3.49
CA ARG A 257 -3.44 -0.80 -3.23
C ARG A 257 -3.42 -1.32 -1.80
N LEU A 258 -3.67 -0.46 -0.82
CA LEU A 258 -3.81 -0.85 0.59
C LEU A 258 -4.95 -1.86 0.74
N TYR A 259 -6.11 -1.60 0.14
CA TYR A 259 -7.22 -2.55 0.17
C TYR A 259 -6.89 -3.88 -0.49
N LEU A 260 -6.25 -3.85 -1.67
CA LEU A 260 -5.78 -5.04 -2.38
C LEU A 260 -4.83 -5.86 -1.50
N SER A 261 -3.83 -5.23 -0.87
CA SER A 261 -2.90 -5.94 0.01
C SER A 261 -3.62 -6.63 1.18
N LYS A 262 -4.64 -5.97 1.76
CA LYS A 262 -5.44 -6.52 2.85
C LYS A 262 -6.16 -7.81 2.44
N ILE A 263 -6.67 -7.88 1.20
CA ILE A 263 -7.45 -9.03 0.75
C ILE A 263 -6.61 -10.13 0.10
N LEU A 264 -5.47 -9.81 -0.52
CA LEU A 264 -4.65 -10.80 -1.25
C LEU A 264 -3.48 -11.35 -0.43
N PHE A 265 -2.94 -10.59 0.53
CA PHE A 265 -1.69 -10.93 1.23
C PHE A 265 -1.90 -11.27 2.70
N VAL A 266 -3.06 -11.85 3.04
CA VAL A 266 -3.47 -12.11 4.43
C VAL A 266 -2.42 -12.89 5.23
N GLU A 267 -1.88 -13.97 4.67
CA GLU A 267 -0.88 -14.79 5.37
C GLU A 267 0.46 -14.05 5.54
N SER A 268 0.86 -13.30 4.51
CA SER A 268 2.09 -12.51 4.53
C SER A 268 2.02 -11.35 5.53
N LEU A 269 0.87 -10.65 5.59
CA LEU A 269 0.62 -9.59 6.54
C LEU A 269 0.55 -10.11 7.97
N ARG A 270 -0.15 -11.23 8.21
CA ARG A 270 -0.20 -11.85 9.54
C ARG A 270 1.19 -12.22 10.05
N TRP A 271 2.00 -12.85 9.22
CA TRP A 271 3.38 -13.18 9.61
C TRP A 271 4.18 -11.94 9.98
N LEU A 272 4.07 -10.86 9.21
CA LEU A 272 4.79 -9.62 9.50
C LEU A 272 4.25 -8.90 10.74
N ASP A 273 2.94 -8.98 10.99
CA ASP A 273 2.28 -8.51 12.22
C ASP A 273 2.86 -9.25 13.44
N ASP A 274 2.95 -10.58 13.39
CA ASP A 274 3.50 -11.41 14.47
C ASP A 274 4.97 -11.08 14.77
N GLU A 275 5.81 -10.90 13.73
CA GLU A 275 7.21 -10.51 13.92
C GLU A 275 7.37 -9.08 14.45
N SER A 276 6.51 -8.16 14.00
CA SER A 276 6.48 -6.79 14.49
C SER A 276 6.08 -6.75 15.97
N GLU A 277 5.09 -7.54 16.38
CA GLU A 277 4.65 -7.62 17.78
C GLU A 277 5.76 -8.12 18.71
N LYS A 278 6.49 -9.16 18.30
CA LYS A 278 7.67 -9.65 19.04
C LYS A 278 8.72 -8.55 19.21
N TYR A 279 9.01 -7.83 18.13
CA TYR A 279 9.96 -6.72 18.17
C TYR A 279 9.48 -5.60 19.11
N ILE A 280 8.23 -5.15 18.99
CA ILE A 280 7.65 -4.10 19.84
C ILE A 280 7.75 -4.50 21.31
N THR A 281 7.35 -5.73 21.66
CA THR A 281 7.40 -6.27 23.02
C THR A 281 8.80 -6.19 23.61
N ASN A 282 9.83 -6.50 22.83
CA ASN A 282 11.22 -6.42 23.25
C ASN A 282 11.74 -4.97 23.39
N MET A 283 11.10 -4.01 22.72
CA MET A 283 11.50 -2.60 22.73
C MET A 283 10.78 -1.76 23.79
N VAL A 284 9.65 -2.20 24.35
CA VAL A 284 8.82 -1.42 25.30
C VAL A 284 9.64 -0.79 26.42
N LYS A 285 10.56 -1.54 27.02
CA LYS A 285 11.38 -1.03 28.14
C LYS A 285 12.42 0.02 27.71
N LYS A 286 12.93 -0.08 26.48
CA LYS A 286 13.97 0.82 25.94
C LYS A 286 13.38 2.08 25.32
N ASN A 287 12.18 1.94 24.76
CA ASN A 287 11.50 2.91 23.93
C ASN A 287 10.06 3.17 24.43
N PRO A 288 9.87 3.60 25.68
CA PRO A 288 8.55 3.65 26.31
C PRO A 288 7.58 4.61 25.61
N ILE A 289 8.02 5.74 25.07
CA ILE A 289 7.12 6.68 24.38
C ILE A 289 6.73 6.09 23.03
N SER A 290 7.71 5.73 22.21
CA SER A 290 7.46 5.24 20.84
C SER A 290 6.77 3.87 20.77
N SER A 291 6.83 3.08 21.85
CA SER A 291 6.05 1.83 22.01
C SER A 291 4.59 2.03 22.40
N ASN A 292 4.25 3.12 23.07
CA ASN A 292 2.91 3.29 23.66
C ASN A 292 2.07 4.39 22.99
N TYR A 293 2.71 5.37 22.37
CA TYR A 293 2.04 6.51 21.75
C TYR A 293 2.36 6.56 20.26
N PRO A 294 1.37 6.75 19.37
CA PRO A 294 1.63 6.87 17.94
C PRO A 294 2.40 8.15 17.60
N ALA A 295 3.18 8.10 16.52
CA ALA A 295 3.85 9.27 15.99
C ALA A 295 2.82 10.33 15.52
N PRO A 296 3.03 11.63 15.82
CA PRO A 296 2.09 12.67 15.42
C PRO A 296 2.05 12.83 13.90
N ARG A 297 0.86 12.95 13.33
CA ARG A 297 0.68 13.16 11.88
C ARG A 297 1.10 14.57 11.46
N GLN A 298 1.50 14.70 10.19
CA GLN A 298 1.73 16.00 9.56
C GLN A 298 0.48 16.88 9.55
N THR A 299 -0.71 16.31 9.37
CA THR A 299 -1.98 17.05 9.44
C THR A 299 -2.78 16.51 10.61
N PRO A 300 -3.40 17.37 11.46
CA PRO A 300 -4.21 16.92 12.58
C PRO A 300 -5.29 15.93 12.15
N GLU A 301 -5.56 14.96 13.01
CA GLU A 301 -6.55 13.93 12.74
C GLU A 301 -7.94 14.54 12.63
N HIS A 302 -8.66 14.18 11.57
CA HIS A 302 -10.03 14.61 11.38
C HIS A 302 -10.88 13.39 11.03
N GLY A 303 -11.22 12.59 12.05
CA GLY A 303 -12.04 11.39 11.93
C GLY A 303 -11.43 10.31 11.03
N ASP A 304 -11.01 9.21 11.65
CA ASP A 304 -10.37 8.11 10.94
C ASP A 304 -11.36 7.09 10.40
N PHE A 305 -11.06 6.59 9.20
CA PHE A 305 -11.75 5.47 8.59
C PHE A 305 -10.82 4.27 8.42
N ASP A 306 -11.38 3.06 8.47
CA ASP A 306 -10.65 1.89 7.99
C ASP A 306 -10.54 1.89 6.45
N ILE A 307 -9.62 1.07 5.93
CA ILE A 307 -9.34 1.02 4.50
C ILE A 307 -10.52 0.49 3.67
N GLU A 308 -11.36 -0.37 4.22
CA GLU A 308 -12.52 -0.93 3.51
C GLU A 308 -13.61 0.12 3.32
N HIS A 309 -13.86 0.95 4.35
CA HIS A 309 -14.75 2.11 4.26
C HIS A 309 -14.29 3.09 3.18
N ILE A 310 -13.01 3.47 3.21
CA ILE A 310 -12.43 4.35 2.17
C ILE A 310 -12.61 3.72 0.79
N TYR A 311 -12.25 2.44 0.62
CA TYR A 311 -12.32 1.74 -0.66
C TYR A 311 -13.74 1.76 -1.24
N LYS A 312 -14.74 1.38 -0.44
CA LYS A 312 -16.16 1.35 -0.84
C LYS A 312 -16.67 2.73 -1.29
N LYS A 313 -16.09 3.81 -0.77
CA LYS A 313 -16.47 5.19 -1.07
C LYS A 313 -15.55 5.88 -2.11
N LEU A 314 -14.55 5.20 -2.69
CA LEU A 314 -13.67 5.77 -3.74
C LEU A 314 -14.41 6.27 -4.99
N LYS A 315 -15.60 5.73 -5.28
CA LYS A 315 -16.48 6.24 -6.34
C LYS A 315 -16.81 7.73 -6.16
N TYR A 316 -16.86 8.22 -4.93
CA TYR A 316 -17.15 9.62 -4.62
C TYR A 316 -15.97 10.54 -4.91
N VAL A 317 -14.74 10.08 -4.67
CA VAL A 317 -13.52 10.77 -5.11
C VAL A 317 -13.48 10.86 -6.64
N THR A 318 -13.84 9.77 -7.33
CA THR A 318 -13.91 9.74 -8.80
C THR A 318 -14.96 10.72 -9.34
N GLN A 319 -16.14 10.79 -8.71
CA GLN A 319 -17.18 11.75 -9.08
C GLN A 319 -16.71 13.20 -8.86
N ALA A 320 -16.08 13.50 -7.73
CA ALA A 320 -15.55 14.84 -7.44
C ALA A 320 -14.53 15.32 -8.48
N ARG A 321 -13.61 14.42 -8.89
CA ARG A 321 -12.65 14.69 -9.99
C ARG A 321 -13.35 15.02 -11.30
N LYS A 322 -14.33 14.21 -11.71
CA LYS A 322 -15.08 14.42 -12.97
C LYS A 322 -15.86 15.73 -12.97
N SER A 323 -16.50 16.09 -11.85
CA SER A 323 -17.24 17.35 -11.71
C SER A 323 -16.32 18.57 -11.89
N ARG A 324 -15.10 18.52 -11.36
CA ARG A 324 -14.10 19.59 -11.55
C ARG A 324 -13.69 19.75 -13.01
N THR A 325 -13.47 18.65 -13.73
CA THR A 325 -13.11 18.69 -15.15
C THR A 325 -14.20 19.38 -15.97
N ARG A 326 -15.48 19.07 -15.72
CA ARG A 326 -16.61 19.70 -16.42
C ARG A 326 -16.68 21.21 -16.22
N LEU A 327 -16.48 21.69 -14.98
CA LEU A 327 -16.48 23.12 -14.66
C LEU A 327 -15.31 23.91 -15.27
N ARG A 328 -14.18 23.25 -15.55
CA ARG A 328 -13.07 23.88 -16.27
C ARG A 328 -13.40 24.07 -17.75
N VAL A 329 -14.03 23.06 -18.36
CA VAL A 329 -14.44 23.12 -19.77
C VAL A 329 -15.51 24.21 -19.97
N SER A 330 -16.50 24.29 -19.08
CA SER A 330 -17.58 25.29 -19.18
C SER A 330 -17.15 26.74 -18.90
N LYS A 331 -15.94 26.97 -18.35
CA LYS A 331 -15.37 28.31 -18.15
C LYS A 331 -14.40 28.71 -19.27
N ALA A 332 -14.02 27.77 -20.13
CA ALA A 332 -13.12 27.98 -21.25
C ALA A 332 -13.84 28.10 -22.60
N SER A 333 -15.11 27.69 -22.65
CA SER A 333 -16.12 28.05 -23.65
C SER A 333 -16.79 29.36 -23.27
#